data_AF-A0A2V7FJY9-F1
#
_entry.id   AF-A0A2V7FJY9-F1
#
_cell.length_a   1.000
_cell.length_b   1.000
_cell.length_c   1.000
_cell.angle_alpha   90.00
_cell.angle_beta   90.00
_cell.angle_gamma   90.00
#
_symmetry.space_group_name_H-M   'P 1'
#
loop_
_entity.id
_entity.type
_entity.pdbx_description
1 polymer ?
#
loop_
_entity_poly.entity_id
_entity_poly.type
_entity_poly.pdbx_seq_one_letter_code
_entity_poly.pdbx_strand_id
1 'polypeptide(L)'
;MSAVHRLAGWTLVVCALAGCAAPDTRPRAAAAPAVEITLLQINDSYVLEPVDGGRRGGMARLATQVKRLRAAHPNVVVAHAGDMLSPSPMSTVLRGAQMIAVLNAVGLDGATFGNHEFDFGPRVLRERMSESRFTWLSANVLERGGVRPFGGAAREQMLERGGRRIGLFGLTTADTASTSAGGADVDFTDPEAAGRAVAADLRGRGAQLVVGVTHQHMRADRALATAADVDVILGGHEHEPLVAEEGKALITKAGSDARYLVEVDVWLRSDGALVERSWTFHEISARLPEDPEVAAVVRDYETRLGRELATEIGRTTVPLEARRAPLRTGETNLGDFIADAMRARLDADVALINGGGVRTDRIIPAGTLTRREVLGLLPFTNVVVKLAVSGARLREALEQGLSRLEREGGGFLHVSGLRLAYDPRLPAGRRVLGVEVGGAPLDPAKTYTAAVVDWIARGGDGVTALREGRVLVDAVSGPQLSDIVLEAITVRGTIAPAVDGRLRDAAR
;
A
#
# COMPACT_ATOMS: atom_id res chain seq x y z
N MET A 1 -90.44 -63.18 -28.29
CA MET A 1 -90.76 -61.84 -28.82
C MET A 1 -91.21 -60.96 -27.67
N SER A 2 -90.28 -60.17 -27.13
CA SER A 2 -90.48 -59.21 -26.04
C SER A 2 -89.19 -58.43 -25.90
N ALA A 3 -89.19 -57.13 -26.23
CA ALA A 3 -88.26 -56.14 -25.71
C ALA A 3 -88.77 -54.74 -26.09
N VAL A 4 -89.09 -53.93 -25.09
CA VAL A 4 -89.37 -52.49 -25.22
C VAL A 4 -88.43 -51.79 -24.24
N HIS A 5 -87.62 -50.87 -24.76
CA HIS A 5 -86.78 -49.96 -23.98
C HIS A 5 -87.56 -48.68 -23.60
N ARG A 6 -87.43 -48.23 -22.35
CA ARG A 6 -87.71 -46.85 -21.93
C ARG A 6 -86.51 -46.33 -21.13
N LEU A 7 -86.02 -45.16 -21.52
CA LEU A 7 -84.89 -44.45 -20.92
C LEU A 7 -85.29 -43.72 -19.62
N ALA A 8 -84.37 -43.73 -18.66
CA ALA A 8 -84.39 -42.94 -17.43
C ALA A 8 -83.29 -41.88 -17.49
N GLY A 9 -83.56 -40.70 -16.93
CA GLY A 9 -82.56 -39.64 -16.72
C GLY A 9 -83.12 -38.58 -15.77
N TRP A 10 -82.67 -38.63 -14.52
CA TRP A 10 -83.03 -37.70 -13.44
C TRP A 10 -82.17 -36.45 -13.50
N THR A 11 -82.77 -35.26 -13.30
CA THR A 11 -82.03 -34.00 -13.14
C THR A 11 -82.02 -33.61 -11.66
N LEU A 12 -80.83 -33.49 -11.08
CA LEU A 12 -80.58 -33.11 -9.69
C LEU A 12 -80.28 -31.60 -9.62
N VAL A 13 -81.02 -30.89 -8.77
CA VAL A 13 -80.86 -29.46 -8.49
C VAL A 13 -79.70 -29.25 -7.50
N VAL A 14 -78.72 -28.42 -7.85
CA VAL A 14 -77.64 -27.97 -6.95
C VAL A 14 -77.89 -26.50 -6.59
N CYS A 15 -78.09 -26.21 -5.30
CA CYS A 15 -78.16 -24.86 -4.74
C CYS A 15 -76.74 -24.31 -4.57
N ALA A 16 -76.41 -23.19 -5.23
CA ALA A 16 -75.19 -22.44 -4.99
C ALA A 16 -75.43 -21.38 -3.90
N LEU A 17 -74.80 -21.55 -2.74
CA LEU A 17 -74.69 -20.52 -1.70
C LEU A 17 -73.60 -19.52 -2.12
N ALA A 18 -73.99 -18.34 -2.59
CA ALA A 18 -73.08 -17.23 -2.81
C ALA A 18 -72.81 -16.54 -1.46
N GLY A 19 -71.63 -16.80 -0.87
CA GLY A 19 -71.13 -16.05 0.27
C GLY A 19 -70.59 -14.69 -0.18
N CYS A 20 -71.27 -13.61 0.18
CA CYS A 20 -70.75 -12.26 0.03
C CYS A 20 -69.61 -12.03 1.03
N ALA A 21 -68.35 -12.17 0.60
CA ALA A 21 -67.22 -11.63 1.34
C ALA A 21 -67.16 -10.11 1.08
N ALA A 22 -67.47 -9.31 2.10
CA ALA A 22 -67.26 -7.88 2.02
C ALA A 22 -65.75 -7.57 1.87
N PRO A 23 -65.34 -6.63 1.01
CA PRO A 23 -63.94 -6.21 0.95
C PRO A 23 -63.51 -5.64 2.31
N ASP A 24 -62.36 -6.10 2.81
CA ASP A 24 -61.76 -5.59 4.05
C ASP A 24 -61.39 -4.11 3.83
N THR A 25 -62.23 -3.21 4.34
CA THR A 25 -62.12 -1.75 4.19
C THR A 25 -61.27 -1.11 5.27
N ARG A 26 -60.47 -1.91 6.01
CA ARG A 26 -59.50 -1.34 6.94
C ARG A 26 -58.48 -0.52 6.14
N PRO A 27 -58.25 0.76 6.49
CA PRO A 27 -57.16 1.51 5.88
C PRO A 27 -55.86 0.76 6.15
N ARG A 28 -55.23 0.26 5.08
CA ARG A 28 -53.87 -0.26 5.14
C ARG A 28 -53.02 0.88 5.66
N ALA A 29 -52.53 0.78 6.90
CA ALA A 29 -51.67 1.79 7.50
C ALA A 29 -50.60 2.16 6.46
N ALA A 30 -50.53 3.45 6.10
CA ALA A 30 -49.52 3.94 5.18
C ALA A 30 -48.18 3.43 5.70
N ALA A 31 -47.46 2.66 4.88
CA ALA A 31 -46.16 2.14 5.29
C ALA A 31 -45.30 3.33 5.70
N ALA A 32 -44.72 3.28 6.90
CA ALA A 32 -43.85 4.35 7.36
C ALA A 32 -42.80 4.65 6.27
N PRO A 33 -42.50 5.94 6.00
CA PRO A 33 -41.57 6.30 4.94
C PRO A 33 -40.22 5.62 5.17
N ALA A 34 -39.58 5.21 4.08
CA ALA A 34 -38.25 4.59 4.16
C ALA A 34 -37.25 5.57 4.77
N VAL A 35 -36.32 5.05 5.58
CA VAL A 35 -35.24 5.80 6.19
C VAL A 35 -34.04 5.73 5.27
N GLU A 36 -33.54 6.90 4.86
CA GLU A 36 -32.32 7.04 4.08
C GLU A 36 -31.08 6.89 4.97
N ILE A 37 -30.13 6.07 4.54
CA ILE A 37 -28.79 5.91 5.08
C ILE A 37 -27.81 6.24 3.96
N THR A 38 -26.87 7.15 4.23
CA THR A 38 -25.86 7.58 3.26
C THR A 38 -24.50 7.02 3.66
N LEU A 39 -23.86 6.28 2.76
CA LEU A 39 -22.53 5.74 2.92
C LEU A 39 -21.56 6.56 2.06
N LEU A 40 -20.55 7.16 2.69
CA LEU A 40 -19.50 7.91 2.00
C LEU A 40 -18.22 7.09 1.98
N GLN A 41 -17.66 6.86 0.80
CA GLN A 41 -16.49 6.01 0.60
C GLN A 41 -15.31 6.77 0.01
N ILE A 42 -14.15 6.48 0.59
CA ILE A 42 -12.82 6.83 0.11
C ILE A 42 -11.99 5.54 0.05
N ASN A 43 -11.00 5.44 -0.83
CA ASN A 43 -10.01 4.36 -0.84
C ASN A 43 -8.71 4.86 -1.48
N ASP A 44 -7.63 4.09 -1.33
CA ASP A 44 -6.36 4.22 -2.07
C ASP A 44 -5.85 5.67 -2.11
N SER A 45 -5.60 6.20 -0.92
CA SER A 45 -5.27 7.61 -0.70
C SER A 45 -3.83 7.75 -0.24
N TYR A 46 -2.96 8.19 -1.14
CA TYR A 46 -1.52 8.13 -0.90
C TYR A 46 -0.91 9.47 -0.49
N VAL A 47 -1.50 10.57 -0.97
CA VAL A 47 -1.02 11.94 -0.78
C VAL A 47 -2.06 12.83 -0.11
N LEU A 48 -1.60 13.90 0.54
CA LEU A 48 -2.49 14.86 1.22
C LEU A 48 -2.94 15.97 0.26
N GLU A 49 -2.01 16.36 -0.61
CA GLU A 49 -2.12 17.48 -1.53
C GLU A 49 -2.99 17.16 -2.76
N PRO A 50 -3.54 18.19 -3.41
CA PRO A 50 -4.15 18.04 -4.71
C PRO A 50 -3.21 17.44 -5.76
N VAL A 51 -3.73 16.50 -6.55
CA VAL A 51 -3.04 15.80 -7.63
C VAL A 51 -3.33 16.45 -8.99
N ASP A 52 -2.72 15.90 -10.05
CA ASP A 52 -2.95 16.30 -11.45
C ASP A 52 -2.67 17.79 -11.71
N GLY A 53 -1.57 18.30 -11.13
CA GLY A 53 -1.18 19.71 -11.22
C GLY A 53 -2.10 20.63 -10.42
N GLY A 54 -2.70 20.13 -9.33
CA GLY A 54 -3.57 20.89 -8.45
C GLY A 54 -5.06 20.85 -8.82
N ARG A 55 -5.41 20.19 -9.93
CA ARG A 55 -6.78 20.21 -10.49
C ARG A 55 -7.76 19.31 -9.77
N ARG A 56 -7.30 18.17 -9.23
CA ARG A 56 -8.14 17.14 -8.60
C ARG A 56 -7.60 16.71 -7.25
N GLY A 57 -8.44 16.04 -6.46
CA GLY A 57 -8.08 15.52 -5.14
C GLY A 57 -7.74 16.60 -4.12
N GLY A 58 -7.00 16.18 -3.10
CA GLY A 58 -6.62 16.98 -1.94
C GLY A 58 -7.56 16.75 -0.76
N MET A 59 -6.99 16.32 0.36
CA MET A 59 -7.77 15.89 1.53
C MET A 59 -8.57 17.03 2.17
N ALA A 60 -8.07 18.26 2.09
CA ALA A 60 -8.83 19.42 2.58
C ALA A 60 -10.08 19.70 1.72
N ARG A 61 -10.04 19.45 0.41
CA ARG A 61 -11.21 19.59 -0.47
C ARG A 61 -12.20 18.45 -0.28
N LEU A 62 -11.67 17.23 -0.10
CA LEU A 62 -12.46 16.07 0.28
C LEU A 62 -13.24 16.33 1.58
N ALA A 63 -12.59 16.87 2.61
CA ALA A 63 -13.20 17.21 3.88
C ALA A 63 -14.37 18.20 3.73
N THR A 64 -14.23 19.22 2.87
CA THR A 64 -15.34 20.12 2.52
C THR A 64 -16.53 19.35 1.98
N GLN A 65 -16.32 18.43 1.04
CA GLN A 65 -17.41 17.65 0.45
C GLN A 65 -18.05 16.72 1.47
N VAL A 66 -17.26 16.03 2.31
CA VAL A 66 -17.77 15.20 3.41
C VAL A 66 -18.62 16.03 4.37
N LYS A 67 -18.17 17.24 4.78
CA LYS A 67 -18.93 18.13 5.65
C LYS A 67 -20.24 18.61 5.00
N ARG A 68 -20.24 18.88 3.69
CA ARG A 68 -21.47 19.23 2.94
C ARG A 68 -22.49 18.10 2.94
N LEU A 69 -22.05 16.88 2.62
CA LEU A 69 -22.93 15.71 2.59
C LEU A 69 -23.45 15.37 4.00
N ARG A 70 -22.61 15.46 5.03
CA ARG A 70 -23.06 15.34 6.43
C ARG A 70 -24.10 16.37 6.86
N ALA A 71 -24.07 17.57 6.29
CA ALA A 71 -25.07 18.60 6.56
C ALA A 71 -26.37 18.38 5.78
N ALA A 72 -26.28 17.76 4.59
CA ALA A 72 -27.43 17.48 3.73
C ALA A 72 -28.19 16.21 4.14
N HIS A 73 -27.49 15.19 4.65
CA HIS A 73 -28.06 13.88 4.99
C HIS A 73 -28.01 13.63 6.51
N PRO A 74 -29.11 13.20 7.15
CA PRO A 74 -29.17 13.02 8.60
C PRO A 74 -28.46 11.76 9.12
N ASN A 75 -28.20 10.78 8.26
CA ASN A 75 -27.80 9.42 8.63
C ASN A 75 -26.57 8.97 7.84
N VAL A 76 -25.42 9.60 8.10
CA VAL A 76 -24.18 9.35 7.34
C VAL A 76 -23.25 8.37 8.06
N VAL A 77 -22.60 7.52 7.27
CA VAL A 77 -21.45 6.70 7.65
C VAL A 77 -20.32 6.95 6.67
N VAL A 78 -19.12 7.28 7.16
CA VAL A 78 -17.94 7.56 6.33
C VAL A 78 -16.90 6.48 6.53
N ALA A 79 -16.50 5.81 5.45
CA ALA A 79 -15.57 4.69 5.48
C ALA A 79 -14.39 4.87 4.52
N HIS A 80 -13.23 4.33 4.92
CA HIS A 80 -12.05 4.23 4.04
C HIS A 80 -11.68 2.78 3.75
N ALA A 81 -11.62 2.41 2.48
CA ALA A 81 -11.41 1.04 2.05
C ALA A 81 -9.92 0.65 1.90
N GLY A 82 -9.06 1.05 2.85
CA GLY A 82 -7.63 0.67 2.86
C GLY A 82 -6.72 1.46 1.92
N ASP A 83 -5.42 1.17 2.01
CA ASP A 83 -4.27 1.81 1.33
C ASP A 83 -4.22 3.33 1.57
N MET A 84 -3.94 3.70 2.82
CA MET A 84 -3.81 5.09 3.26
C MET A 84 -2.45 5.42 3.88
N LEU A 85 -1.69 4.41 4.35
CA LEU A 85 -0.40 4.66 4.99
C LEU A 85 0.75 4.82 4.00
N SER A 86 0.70 4.17 2.84
CA SER A 86 1.79 4.09 1.86
C SER A 86 1.21 3.85 0.45
N PRO A 87 1.92 4.18 -0.65
CA PRO A 87 3.22 4.86 -0.71
C PRO A 87 3.13 6.35 -1.05
N SER A 88 3.89 7.18 -0.35
CA SER A 88 4.19 8.55 -0.79
C SER A 88 5.54 9.04 -0.26
N PRO A 89 6.12 10.09 -0.87
CA PRO A 89 7.33 10.72 -0.34
C PRO A 89 7.16 11.16 1.12
N MET A 90 5.99 11.71 1.46
CA MET A 90 5.68 12.12 2.82
C MET A 90 5.56 10.91 3.74
N SER A 91 4.88 9.83 3.33
CA SER A 91 4.76 8.63 4.16
C SER A 91 6.08 7.90 4.37
N THR A 92 7.02 7.98 3.42
CA THR A 92 8.36 7.41 3.59
C THR A 92 9.10 8.05 4.77
N VAL A 93 8.89 9.35 5.01
CA VAL A 93 9.52 10.09 6.11
C VAL A 93 8.67 9.99 7.39
N LEU A 94 7.37 10.22 7.27
CA LEU A 94 6.44 10.37 8.40
C LEU A 94 5.69 9.09 8.77
N ARG A 95 5.96 7.98 8.06
CA ARG A 95 5.49 6.62 8.34
C ARG A 95 3.97 6.51 8.52
N GLY A 96 3.21 7.29 7.75
CA GLY A 96 1.74 7.27 7.73
C GLY A 96 1.06 8.20 8.74
N ALA A 97 1.81 8.79 9.69
CA ALA A 97 1.28 9.69 10.72
C ALA A 97 0.42 10.83 10.14
N GLN A 98 0.87 11.36 9.00
CA GLN A 98 0.25 12.48 8.31
C GLN A 98 -1.16 12.15 7.82
N MET A 99 -1.36 10.94 7.29
CA MET A 99 -2.66 10.55 6.74
C MET A 99 -3.64 10.23 7.86
N ILE A 100 -3.19 9.57 8.93
CA ILE A 100 -4.01 9.32 10.12
C ILE A 100 -4.53 10.62 10.72
N ALA A 101 -3.68 11.62 10.90
CA ALA A 101 -4.09 12.91 11.44
C ALA A 101 -5.13 13.62 10.56
N VAL A 102 -4.96 13.57 9.23
CA VAL A 102 -5.90 14.16 8.28
C VAL A 102 -7.22 13.42 8.26
N LEU A 103 -7.23 12.08 8.22
CA LEU A 103 -8.45 11.27 8.25
C LEU A 103 -9.18 11.36 9.59
N ASN A 104 -8.46 11.56 10.70
CA ASN A 104 -9.06 11.90 11.99
C ASN A 104 -9.82 13.24 11.93
N ALA A 105 -9.31 14.23 11.19
CA ALA A 105 -9.94 15.54 11.04
C ALA A 105 -11.09 15.53 10.01
N VAL A 106 -11.02 14.68 8.97
CA VAL A 106 -12.16 14.35 8.11
C VAL A 106 -13.27 13.68 8.93
N GLY A 107 -12.88 12.87 9.91
CA GLY A 107 -13.74 12.20 10.87
C GLY A 107 -14.40 10.98 10.27
N LEU A 108 -13.66 9.90 10.06
CA LEU A 108 -14.20 8.61 9.59
C LEU A 108 -14.98 7.90 10.70
N ASP A 109 -15.95 7.05 10.31
CA ASP A 109 -16.60 6.10 11.22
C ASP A 109 -15.79 4.79 11.31
N GLY A 110 -15.24 4.32 10.18
CA GLY A 110 -14.39 3.13 10.15
C GLY A 110 -13.50 3.04 8.92
N ALA A 111 -12.49 2.17 8.98
CA ALA A 111 -11.62 1.88 7.85
C ALA A 111 -11.10 0.43 7.89
N THR A 112 -10.85 -0.17 6.73
CA THR A 112 -10.17 -1.48 6.63
C THR A 112 -8.68 -1.31 6.34
N PHE A 113 -7.91 -2.38 6.50
CA PHE A 113 -6.55 -2.44 5.96
C PHE A 113 -6.59 -2.76 4.46
N GLY A 114 -5.70 -2.13 3.72
CA GLY A 114 -5.19 -2.56 2.44
C GLY A 114 -3.81 -3.19 2.57
N ASN A 115 -3.20 -3.52 1.43
CA ASN A 115 -1.87 -4.11 1.43
C ASN A 115 -0.81 -3.13 1.95
N HIS A 116 -0.92 -1.85 1.64
CA HIS A 116 0.10 -0.85 1.96
C HIS A 116 0.06 -0.36 3.41
N GLU A 117 -0.92 -0.77 4.21
CA GLU A 117 -0.91 -0.56 5.67
C GLU A 117 0.28 -1.27 6.35
N PHE A 118 0.81 -2.33 5.73
CA PHE A 118 1.87 -3.16 6.29
C PHE A 118 3.28 -2.79 5.81
N ASP A 119 3.43 -1.81 4.91
CA ASP A 119 4.71 -1.46 4.29
C ASP A 119 5.78 -0.99 5.29
N PHE A 120 5.36 -0.34 6.37
CA PHE A 120 6.25 0.10 7.46
C PHE A 120 6.34 -0.91 8.62
N GLY A 121 5.75 -2.10 8.42
CA GLY A 121 5.77 -3.21 9.34
C GLY A 121 4.68 -3.16 10.44
N PRO A 122 4.37 -4.31 11.07
CA PRO A 122 3.30 -4.45 12.06
C PRO A 122 3.39 -3.52 13.27
N ARG A 123 4.62 -3.16 13.69
CA ARG A 123 4.83 -2.26 14.84
C ARG A 123 4.32 -0.84 14.53
N VAL A 124 4.66 -0.32 13.34
CA VAL A 124 4.24 1.03 12.93
C VAL A 124 2.74 1.06 12.68
N LEU A 125 2.17 0.02 12.07
CA LEU A 125 0.72 -0.06 11.89
C LEU A 125 -0.03 0.00 13.24
N ARG A 126 0.41 -0.76 14.26
CA ARG A 126 -0.22 -0.68 15.60
C ARG A 126 -0.13 0.73 16.21
N GLU A 127 0.97 1.42 16.00
CA GLU A 127 1.11 2.82 16.44
C GLU A 127 0.12 3.72 15.70
N ARG A 128 0.02 3.62 14.37
CA ARG A 128 -0.96 4.37 13.57
C ARG A 128 -2.40 4.06 13.99
N MET A 129 -2.70 2.81 14.28
CA MET A 129 -4.02 2.40 14.80
C MET A 129 -4.34 3.05 16.14
N SER A 130 -3.37 3.18 17.04
CA SER A 130 -3.57 3.83 18.35
C SER A 130 -3.81 5.33 18.27
N GLU A 131 -3.38 5.97 17.18
CA GLU A 131 -3.60 7.40 16.91
C GLU A 131 -4.93 7.67 16.19
N SER A 132 -5.57 6.64 15.63
CA SER A 132 -6.83 6.76 14.91
C SER A 132 -8.00 7.07 15.83
N ARG A 133 -8.92 7.93 15.35
CA ARG A 133 -10.20 8.27 16.01
C ARG A 133 -11.39 7.54 15.37
N PHE A 134 -11.10 6.59 14.49
CA PHE A 134 -12.06 5.76 13.78
C PHE A 134 -11.79 4.28 14.06
N THR A 135 -12.78 3.43 13.81
CA THR A 135 -12.65 1.99 14.04
C THR A 135 -11.89 1.33 12.88
N TRP A 136 -10.77 0.68 13.17
CA TRP A 136 -10.16 -0.25 12.23
C TRP A 136 -10.96 -1.55 12.18
N LEU A 137 -11.37 -1.95 10.98
CA LEU A 137 -12.19 -3.11 10.70
C LEU A 137 -11.36 -4.15 9.95
N SER A 138 -11.28 -5.39 10.44
CA SER A 138 -10.70 -6.50 9.69
C SER A 138 -11.17 -7.84 10.24
N ALA A 139 -11.81 -8.64 9.39
CA ALA A 139 -12.28 -9.98 9.75
C ALA A 139 -11.30 -11.10 9.36
N ASN A 140 -10.34 -10.83 8.47
CA ASN A 140 -9.50 -11.87 7.88
C ASN A 140 -7.99 -11.65 8.06
N VAL A 141 -7.57 -10.52 8.64
CA VAL A 141 -6.18 -10.28 9.03
C VAL A 141 -6.03 -10.49 10.52
N LEU A 142 -5.28 -11.51 10.90
CA LEU A 142 -5.20 -12.01 12.27
C LEU A 142 -3.79 -11.87 12.83
N GLU A 143 -3.69 -11.81 14.15
CA GLU A 143 -2.43 -12.05 14.85
C GLU A 143 -1.90 -13.45 14.50
N ARG A 144 -0.57 -13.65 14.50
CA ARG A 144 0.05 -14.94 14.20
C ARG A 144 -0.51 -16.10 15.04
N GLY A 145 -0.82 -17.20 14.38
CA GLY A 145 -1.45 -18.40 14.97
C GLY A 145 -2.88 -18.16 15.43
N GLY A 146 -3.48 -17.03 15.05
CA GLY A 146 -4.54 -16.40 15.79
C GLY A 146 -5.95 -16.67 15.28
N VAL A 147 -6.88 -16.42 16.20
CA VAL A 147 -8.33 -16.29 16.02
C VAL A 147 -8.75 -14.82 16.19
N ARG A 148 -7.81 -13.95 16.61
CA ARG A 148 -8.06 -12.54 16.94
C ARG A 148 -7.61 -11.63 15.79
N PRO A 149 -8.40 -10.59 15.45
CA PRO A 149 -7.97 -9.58 14.50
C PRO A 149 -6.66 -8.90 14.89
N PHE A 150 -5.84 -8.60 13.89
CA PHE A 150 -4.55 -7.96 14.06
C PHE A 150 -4.67 -6.59 14.75
N GLY A 151 -3.74 -6.29 15.67
CA GLY A 151 -3.57 -4.95 16.23
C GLY A 151 -4.75 -4.45 17.08
N GLY A 152 -5.68 -5.32 17.46
CA GLY A 152 -6.90 -4.94 18.14
C GLY A 152 -7.97 -4.33 17.22
N ALA A 153 -7.87 -4.53 15.90
CA ALA A 153 -8.94 -4.20 14.98
C ALA A 153 -10.25 -4.89 15.40
N ALA A 154 -11.38 -4.25 15.11
CA ALA A 154 -12.67 -4.88 15.28
C ALA A 154 -12.93 -5.80 14.09
N ARG A 155 -13.43 -7.01 14.34
CA ARG A 155 -13.90 -7.89 13.25
C ARG A 155 -15.06 -7.25 12.48
N GLU A 156 -15.95 -6.58 13.22
CA GLU A 156 -17.08 -5.82 12.71
C GLU A 156 -17.47 -4.69 13.66
N GLN A 157 -18.37 -3.81 13.20
CA GLN A 157 -18.98 -2.75 13.99
C GLN A 157 -20.48 -2.67 13.68
N MET A 158 -21.32 -2.64 14.72
CA MET A 158 -22.75 -2.35 14.57
C MET A 158 -22.98 -0.87 14.85
N LEU A 159 -23.51 -0.14 13.88
CA LEU A 159 -23.90 1.27 14.01
C LEU A 159 -25.42 1.38 14.03
N GLU A 160 -25.92 2.43 14.68
CA GLU A 160 -27.32 2.83 14.60
C GLU A 160 -27.44 4.22 13.96
N ARG A 161 -28.30 4.34 12.93
CA ARG A 161 -28.61 5.59 12.23
C ARG A 161 -30.09 5.58 11.83
N GLY A 162 -30.82 6.66 12.13
CA GLY A 162 -32.25 6.74 11.82
C GLY A 162 -33.08 5.58 12.38
N GLY A 163 -32.69 5.00 13.52
CA GLY A 163 -33.30 3.80 14.11
C GLY A 163 -33.04 2.49 13.35
N ARG A 164 -32.04 2.46 12.46
CA ARG A 164 -31.62 1.28 11.69
C ARG A 164 -30.27 0.78 12.15
N ARG A 165 -30.16 -0.55 12.25
CA ARG A 165 -28.90 -1.24 12.57
C ARG A 165 -28.12 -1.54 11.30
N ILE A 166 -26.91 -0.99 11.21
CA ILE A 166 -25.99 -1.12 10.08
C ILE A 166 -24.77 -1.89 10.56
N GLY A 167 -24.54 -3.07 9.99
CA GLY A 167 -23.36 -3.88 10.28
C GLY A 167 -22.25 -3.59 9.28
N LEU A 168 -21.09 -3.13 9.75
CA LEU A 168 -19.89 -2.92 8.96
C LEU A 168 -18.87 -3.98 9.28
N PHE A 169 -18.19 -4.53 8.27
CA PHE A 169 -17.04 -5.41 8.47
C PHE A 169 -15.92 -5.07 7.48
N GLY A 170 -14.68 -5.41 7.85
CA GLY A 170 -13.50 -5.11 7.04
C GLY A 170 -12.89 -6.36 6.43
N LEU A 171 -12.36 -6.27 5.21
CA LEU A 171 -11.56 -7.32 4.60
C LEU A 171 -10.35 -6.75 3.87
N THR A 172 -9.29 -7.56 3.80
CA THR A 172 -8.05 -7.24 3.09
C THR A 172 -7.68 -8.40 2.18
N THR A 173 -7.15 -8.15 0.99
CA THR A 173 -6.71 -9.21 0.09
C THR A 173 -5.70 -10.15 0.77
N ALA A 174 -5.81 -11.45 0.53
CA ALA A 174 -4.83 -12.42 1.02
C ALA A 174 -3.45 -12.23 0.37
N ASP A 175 -3.41 -11.57 -0.80
CA ASP A 175 -2.17 -11.31 -1.55
C ASP A 175 -1.18 -10.43 -0.76
N THR A 176 -1.67 -9.67 0.23
CA THR A 176 -0.84 -8.83 1.13
C THR A 176 0.30 -9.61 1.78
N ALA A 177 0.12 -10.91 2.05
CA ALA A 177 1.17 -11.77 2.59
C ALA A 177 2.42 -11.84 1.69
N SER A 178 2.26 -11.56 0.39
CA SER A 178 3.32 -11.58 -0.61
C SER A 178 3.68 -10.21 -1.19
N THR A 179 2.81 -9.21 -1.04
CA THR A 179 2.97 -7.89 -1.66
C THR A 179 3.40 -6.78 -0.70
N SER A 180 3.39 -7.02 0.61
CA SER A 180 3.81 -6.04 1.61
C SER A 180 4.64 -6.65 2.74
N ALA A 181 5.18 -5.80 3.62
CA ALA A 181 6.02 -6.16 4.76
C ALA A 181 5.20 -6.61 5.99
N GLY A 182 4.13 -7.39 5.79
CA GLY A 182 3.32 -7.96 6.87
C GLY A 182 4.12 -8.86 7.81
N GLY A 183 5.22 -9.44 7.32
CA GLY A 183 6.16 -10.25 8.12
C GLY A 183 5.59 -11.61 8.51
N ALA A 184 6.35 -12.35 9.32
CA ALA A 184 5.95 -13.68 9.81
C ALA A 184 4.93 -13.63 10.96
N ASP A 185 4.56 -12.43 11.43
CA ASP A 185 3.75 -12.21 12.64
C ASP A 185 2.27 -11.90 12.36
N VAL A 186 1.85 -11.94 11.09
CA VAL A 186 0.48 -11.63 10.65
C VAL A 186 -0.02 -12.74 9.74
N ASP A 187 -1.22 -13.23 10.01
CA ASP A 187 -1.87 -14.25 9.20
C ASP A 187 -2.99 -13.62 8.36
N PHE A 188 -2.85 -13.72 7.04
CA PHE A 188 -3.85 -13.30 6.06
C PHE A 188 -4.68 -14.51 5.63
N THR A 189 -5.89 -14.62 6.19
CA THR A 189 -6.81 -15.73 5.92
C THR A 189 -7.73 -15.44 4.72
N ASP A 190 -8.43 -16.47 4.24
CA ASP A 190 -9.38 -16.35 3.12
C ASP A 190 -10.45 -15.27 3.38
N PRO A 191 -10.42 -14.14 2.62
CA PRO A 191 -11.36 -13.05 2.82
C PRO A 191 -12.80 -13.42 2.49
N GLU A 192 -13.05 -14.33 1.54
CA GLU A 192 -14.42 -14.71 1.20
C GLU A 192 -15.05 -15.52 2.33
N ALA A 193 -14.34 -16.53 2.84
CA ALA A 193 -14.80 -17.33 3.96
C ALA A 193 -15.06 -16.49 5.22
N ALA A 194 -14.14 -15.57 5.54
CA ALA A 194 -14.30 -14.63 6.66
C ALA A 194 -15.49 -13.69 6.45
N GLY A 195 -15.62 -13.14 5.23
CA GLY A 195 -16.70 -12.24 4.82
C GLY A 195 -18.09 -12.89 4.94
N ARG A 196 -18.27 -14.12 4.46
CA ARG A 196 -19.53 -14.88 4.62
C ARG A 196 -19.88 -15.07 6.08
N ALA A 197 -18.91 -15.45 6.91
CA ALA A 197 -19.14 -15.72 8.33
C ALA A 197 -19.53 -14.45 9.10
N VAL A 198 -18.89 -13.31 8.84
CA VAL A 198 -19.21 -12.05 9.51
C VAL A 198 -20.52 -11.44 9.03
N ALA A 199 -20.83 -11.51 7.73
CA ALA A 199 -22.11 -11.07 7.20
C ALA A 199 -23.28 -11.86 7.82
N ALA A 200 -23.16 -13.19 7.89
CA ALA A 200 -24.18 -14.05 8.50
C ALA A 200 -24.38 -13.74 10.00
N ASP A 201 -23.30 -13.51 10.74
CA ASP A 201 -23.38 -13.14 12.16
C ASP A 201 -24.03 -11.76 12.37
N LEU A 202 -23.66 -10.75 11.58
CA LEU A 202 -24.28 -9.42 11.62
C LEU A 202 -25.79 -9.51 11.36
N ARG A 203 -26.21 -10.30 10.37
CA ARG A 203 -27.64 -10.55 10.09
C ARG A 203 -28.33 -11.27 11.23
N GLY A 204 -27.72 -12.31 11.79
CA GLY A 204 -28.25 -13.04 12.94
C GLY A 204 -28.48 -12.14 14.16
N ARG A 205 -27.62 -11.12 14.34
CA ARG A 205 -27.76 -10.07 15.37
C ARG A 205 -28.67 -8.91 14.96
N GLY A 206 -29.33 -9.01 13.80
CA GLY A 206 -30.38 -8.13 13.35
C GLY A 206 -29.91 -6.86 12.63
N ALA A 207 -28.74 -6.89 11.98
CA ALA A 207 -28.35 -5.87 11.01
C ALA A 207 -29.35 -5.83 9.84
N GLN A 208 -29.93 -4.65 9.61
CA GLN A 208 -30.85 -4.40 8.51
C GLN A 208 -30.10 -4.04 7.21
N LEU A 209 -28.91 -3.45 7.36
CA LEU A 209 -27.97 -3.18 6.27
C LEU A 209 -26.62 -3.80 6.62
N VAL A 210 -26.06 -4.63 5.74
CA VAL A 210 -24.72 -5.20 5.91
C VAL A 210 -23.79 -4.64 4.84
N VAL A 211 -22.73 -3.98 5.29
CA VAL A 211 -21.76 -3.25 4.47
C VAL A 211 -20.37 -3.85 4.65
N GLY A 212 -19.78 -4.32 3.55
CA GLY A 212 -18.37 -4.72 3.51
C GLY A 212 -17.50 -3.52 3.16
N VAL A 213 -16.51 -3.19 3.99
CA VAL A 213 -15.43 -2.24 3.67
C VAL A 213 -14.21 -3.07 3.27
N THR A 214 -13.93 -3.19 1.98
CA THR A 214 -13.00 -4.21 1.48
C THR A 214 -11.82 -3.59 0.75
N HIS A 215 -10.64 -4.17 0.91
CA HIS A 215 -9.48 -3.83 0.08
C HIS A 215 -9.06 -5.06 -0.72
N GLN A 216 -9.79 -5.30 -1.80
CA GLN A 216 -9.67 -6.50 -2.63
C GLN A 216 -9.88 -6.14 -4.10
N HIS A 217 -9.44 -7.02 -4.99
CA HIS A 217 -9.81 -6.90 -6.40
C HIS A 217 -11.33 -6.97 -6.62
N MET A 218 -11.83 -6.26 -7.63
CA MET A 218 -13.24 -6.30 -8.05
C MET A 218 -13.77 -7.72 -8.27
N ARG A 219 -12.92 -8.64 -8.79
CA ARG A 219 -13.29 -10.05 -8.95
C ARG A 219 -13.64 -10.72 -7.61
N ALA A 220 -12.86 -10.45 -6.57
CA ALA A 220 -13.08 -11.01 -5.24
C ALA A 220 -14.29 -10.38 -4.55
N ASP A 221 -14.49 -9.07 -4.71
CA ASP A 221 -15.71 -8.39 -4.20
C ASP A 221 -16.98 -8.96 -4.85
N ARG A 222 -16.98 -9.27 -6.15
CA ARG A 222 -18.11 -9.95 -6.82
C ARG A 222 -18.33 -11.37 -6.31
N ALA A 223 -17.26 -12.13 -6.08
CA ALA A 223 -17.37 -13.46 -5.50
C ALA A 223 -17.98 -13.41 -4.10
N LEU A 224 -17.53 -12.47 -3.26
CA LEU A 224 -18.09 -12.21 -1.93
C LEU A 224 -19.57 -11.80 -2.01
N ALA A 225 -19.93 -10.87 -2.90
CA ALA A 225 -21.32 -10.44 -3.11
C ALA A 225 -22.25 -11.58 -3.52
N THR A 226 -21.74 -12.56 -4.28
CA THR A 226 -22.48 -13.76 -4.65
C THR A 226 -22.62 -14.73 -3.48
N ALA A 227 -21.57 -14.87 -2.67
CA ALA A 227 -21.47 -15.92 -1.66
C ALA A 227 -21.97 -15.49 -0.26
N ALA A 228 -22.08 -14.20 0.02
CA ALA A 228 -22.47 -13.63 1.32
C ALA A 228 -23.74 -12.78 1.25
N ASP A 229 -24.46 -12.70 2.37
CA ASP A 229 -25.60 -11.78 2.53
C ASP A 229 -25.11 -10.35 2.85
N VAL A 230 -24.57 -9.69 1.83
CA VAL A 230 -24.09 -8.29 1.87
C VAL A 230 -24.95 -7.43 0.94
N ASP A 231 -25.22 -6.18 1.33
CA ASP A 231 -26.04 -5.25 0.53
C ASP A 231 -25.18 -4.23 -0.23
N VAL A 232 -24.08 -3.79 0.39
CA VAL A 232 -23.14 -2.82 -0.20
C VAL A 232 -21.70 -3.24 0.12
N ILE A 233 -20.82 -3.17 -0.87
CA ILE A 233 -19.37 -3.31 -0.72
C ILE A 233 -18.71 -2.00 -1.12
N LEU A 234 -18.09 -1.35 -0.14
CA LEU A 234 -17.25 -0.17 -0.31
C LEU A 234 -15.80 -0.66 -0.48
N GLY A 235 -15.38 -0.86 -1.72
CA GLY A 235 -14.12 -1.51 -2.08
C GLY A 235 -12.94 -0.56 -2.38
N GLY A 236 -11.71 -1.04 -2.23
CA GLY A 236 -10.47 -0.35 -2.62
C GLY A 236 -9.64 -1.16 -3.62
N HIS A 237 -8.32 -0.97 -3.64
CA HIS A 237 -7.30 -1.72 -4.39
C HIS A 237 -7.25 -1.44 -5.90
N GLU A 238 -8.39 -1.21 -6.55
CA GLU A 238 -8.42 -0.61 -7.89
C GLU A 238 -8.33 0.92 -7.81
N HIS A 239 -7.46 1.50 -8.65
CA HIS A 239 -7.16 2.93 -8.61
C HIS A 239 -8.06 3.77 -9.53
N GLU A 240 -8.93 3.13 -10.32
CA GLU A 240 -9.96 3.75 -11.13
C GLU A 240 -11.32 3.77 -10.41
N PRO A 241 -12.18 4.78 -10.66
CA PRO A 241 -13.55 4.78 -10.16
C PRO A 241 -14.34 3.65 -10.84
N LEU A 242 -14.90 2.74 -10.05
CA LEU A 242 -15.64 1.57 -10.54
C LEU A 242 -16.95 1.40 -9.79
N VAL A 243 -17.96 0.90 -10.50
CA VAL A 243 -19.22 0.45 -9.92
C VAL A 243 -19.65 -0.87 -10.56
N ALA A 244 -20.21 -1.76 -9.76
CA ALA A 244 -20.81 -2.99 -10.23
C ALA A 244 -22.02 -3.36 -9.35
N GLU A 245 -22.96 -4.07 -9.93
CA GLU A 245 -24.00 -4.77 -9.18
C GLU A 245 -23.77 -6.27 -9.35
N GLU A 246 -23.83 -7.02 -8.26
CA GLU A 246 -23.66 -8.47 -8.26
C GLU A 246 -24.70 -9.09 -7.32
N GLY A 247 -25.60 -9.89 -7.89
CA GLY A 247 -26.81 -10.31 -7.20
C GLY A 247 -27.57 -9.10 -6.65
N LYS A 248 -27.75 -9.05 -5.32
CA LYS A 248 -28.39 -7.92 -4.65
C LYS A 248 -27.42 -6.86 -4.15
N ALA A 249 -26.10 -7.07 -4.24
CA ALA A 249 -25.12 -6.15 -3.68
C ALA A 249 -24.74 -5.04 -4.67
N LEU A 250 -24.48 -3.83 -4.16
CA LEU A 250 -23.81 -2.76 -4.91
C LEU A 250 -22.35 -2.76 -4.50
N ILE A 251 -21.44 -2.66 -5.47
CA ILE A 251 -20.00 -2.61 -5.25
C ILE A 251 -19.50 -1.29 -5.83
N THR A 252 -18.82 -0.48 -5.02
CA THR A 252 -18.25 0.80 -5.45
C THR A 252 -16.77 0.89 -5.09
N LYS A 253 -15.99 1.57 -5.94
CA LYS A 253 -14.58 1.93 -5.73
C LYS A 253 -14.38 3.37 -6.16
N ALA A 254 -13.83 4.21 -5.30
CA ALA A 254 -13.70 5.66 -5.49
C ALA A 254 -12.47 6.09 -6.32
N GLY A 255 -11.72 5.13 -6.87
CA GLY A 255 -10.44 5.40 -7.51
C GLY A 255 -9.35 5.68 -6.49
N SER A 256 -8.49 6.67 -6.71
CA SER A 256 -7.32 6.94 -5.86
C SER A 256 -7.05 8.43 -5.62
N ASP A 257 -6.27 8.73 -4.58
CA ASP A 257 -5.83 10.06 -4.13
C ASP A 257 -6.96 11.06 -3.90
N ALA A 258 -8.08 10.54 -3.40
CA ALA A 258 -9.30 11.30 -3.16
C ALA A 258 -9.77 12.09 -4.40
N ARG A 259 -9.49 11.63 -5.63
CA ARG A 259 -10.04 12.25 -6.86
C ARG A 259 -11.56 12.20 -6.88
N TYR A 260 -12.15 11.18 -6.26
CA TYR A 260 -13.58 11.08 -6.05
C TYR A 260 -13.90 10.73 -4.59
N LEU A 261 -15.05 11.20 -4.15
CA LEU A 261 -15.78 10.69 -2.99
C LEU A 261 -17.03 9.98 -3.54
N VAL A 262 -17.22 8.72 -3.19
CA VAL A 262 -18.44 8.02 -3.58
C VAL A 262 -19.48 8.17 -2.49
N GLU A 263 -20.66 8.63 -2.88
CA GLU A 263 -21.87 8.64 -2.06
C GLU A 263 -22.76 7.50 -2.50
N VAL A 264 -23.19 6.66 -1.56
CA VAL A 264 -24.18 5.61 -1.78
C VAL A 264 -25.34 5.84 -0.84
N ASP A 265 -26.50 6.13 -1.39
CA ASP A 265 -27.73 6.27 -0.61
C ASP A 265 -28.54 4.99 -0.66
N VAL A 266 -29.04 4.59 0.50
CA VAL A 266 -29.79 3.36 0.71
C VAL A 266 -31.06 3.70 1.50
N TRP A 267 -32.22 3.36 0.93
CA TRP A 267 -33.51 3.56 1.59
C TRP A 267 -34.02 2.24 2.19
N LEU A 268 -34.17 2.22 3.51
CA LEU A 268 -34.63 1.07 4.28
C LEU A 268 -36.04 1.30 4.82
N ARG A 269 -36.96 0.39 4.53
CA ARG A 269 -38.31 0.40 5.10
C ARG A 269 -38.31 0.10 6.60
N SER A 270 -39.48 0.32 7.24
CA SER A 270 -39.74 -0.02 8.65
C SER A 270 -39.40 -1.45 9.04
N ASP A 271 -39.66 -2.40 8.15
CA ASP A 271 -39.38 -3.83 8.30
C ASP A 271 -37.89 -4.19 8.04
N GLY A 272 -37.06 -3.22 7.66
CA GLY A 272 -35.64 -3.41 7.33
C GLY A 272 -35.39 -3.78 5.88
N ALA A 273 -36.42 -3.88 5.03
CA ALA A 273 -36.23 -4.17 3.62
C ALA A 273 -35.56 -2.99 2.89
N LEU A 274 -34.50 -3.28 2.16
CA LEU A 274 -33.91 -2.40 1.16
C LEU A 274 -34.89 -2.19 0.02
N VAL A 275 -35.32 -0.94 -0.23
CA VAL A 275 -36.28 -0.63 -1.31
C VAL A 275 -35.66 0.08 -2.50
N GLU A 276 -34.64 0.89 -2.24
CA GLU A 276 -33.99 1.69 -3.26
C GLU A 276 -32.54 1.93 -2.85
N ARG A 277 -31.68 2.06 -3.86
CA ARG A 277 -30.31 2.52 -3.71
C ARG A 277 -29.93 3.41 -4.87
N SER A 278 -29.05 4.36 -4.62
CA SER A 278 -28.42 5.19 -5.65
C SER A 278 -26.96 5.43 -5.32
N TRP A 279 -26.17 5.83 -6.30
CA TRP A 279 -24.78 6.20 -6.07
C TRP A 279 -24.37 7.40 -6.91
N THR A 280 -23.49 8.22 -6.35
CA THR A 280 -22.93 9.42 -6.99
C THR A 280 -21.43 9.48 -6.77
N PHE A 281 -20.67 9.68 -7.85
CA PHE A 281 -19.25 10.00 -7.78
C PHE A 281 -19.08 11.52 -7.72
N HIS A 282 -18.70 12.04 -6.56
CA HIS A 282 -18.37 13.45 -6.39
C HIS A 282 -16.92 13.67 -6.78
N GLU A 283 -16.67 14.32 -7.92
CA GLU A 283 -15.31 14.74 -8.29
C GLU A 283 -14.79 15.78 -7.28
N ILE A 284 -13.70 15.45 -6.61
CA ILE A 284 -12.98 16.39 -5.77
C ILE A 284 -12.03 17.17 -6.68
N SER A 285 -12.30 18.45 -6.85
CA SER A 285 -11.57 19.31 -7.79
C SER A 285 -11.29 20.68 -7.21
N ALA A 286 -10.48 21.47 -7.91
CA ALA A 286 -10.17 22.85 -7.56
C ALA A 286 -11.40 23.79 -7.49
N ARG A 287 -12.60 23.32 -7.91
CA ARG A 287 -13.87 24.04 -7.72
C ARG A 287 -14.37 24.00 -6.28
N LEU A 288 -13.93 23.03 -5.49
CA LEU A 288 -14.25 22.93 -4.07
C LEU A 288 -13.27 23.77 -3.24
N PRO A 289 -13.76 24.62 -2.32
CA PRO A 289 -12.87 25.27 -1.38
C PRO A 289 -12.27 24.21 -0.43
N GLU A 290 -11.08 24.49 0.07
CA GLU A 290 -10.44 23.67 1.10
C GLU A 290 -11.09 23.91 2.46
N ASP A 291 -11.32 22.83 3.21
CA ASP A 291 -11.77 22.92 4.59
C ASP A 291 -10.64 23.52 5.44
N PRO A 292 -10.89 24.61 6.20
CA PRO A 292 -9.82 25.33 6.87
C PRO A 292 -9.13 24.54 7.98
N GLU A 293 -9.88 23.63 8.65
CA GLU A 293 -9.34 22.78 9.73
C GLU A 293 -8.43 21.71 9.15
N VAL A 294 -8.90 20.96 8.15
CA VAL A 294 -8.08 19.93 7.50
C VAL A 294 -6.91 20.55 6.74
N ALA A 295 -7.09 21.70 6.08
CA ALA A 295 -6.00 22.42 5.43
C ALA A 295 -4.92 22.87 6.43
N ALA A 296 -5.29 23.20 7.66
CA ALA A 296 -4.32 23.50 8.71
C ALA A 296 -3.50 22.26 9.12
N VAL A 297 -4.14 21.09 9.23
CA VAL A 297 -3.44 19.82 9.50
C VAL A 297 -2.47 19.48 8.35
N VAL A 298 -2.90 19.61 7.10
CA VAL A 298 -2.04 19.38 5.92
C VAL A 298 -0.81 20.29 5.97
N ARG A 299 -1.01 21.61 6.16
CA ARG A 299 0.11 22.57 6.25
C ARG A 299 1.06 22.30 7.42
N ASP A 300 0.54 21.83 8.56
CA ASP A 300 1.39 21.45 9.69
C ASP A 300 2.29 20.26 9.33
N TYR A 301 1.75 19.23 8.67
CA TYR A 301 2.56 18.08 8.23
C TYR A 301 3.53 18.42 7.09
N GLU A 302 3.16 19.31 6.16
CA GLU A 302 4.10 19.86 5.17
C GLU A 302 5.26 20.60 5.86
N THR A 303 4.96 21.39 6.89
CA THR A 303 5.97 22.10 7.68
C THR A 303 6.86 21.12 8.44
N ARG A 304 6.28 20.09 9.07
CA ARG A 304 7.02 19.04 9.77
C ARG A 304 7.92 18.27 8.80
N LEU A 305 7.42 17.86 7.64
CA LEU A 305 8.23 17.23 6.59
C LEU A 305 9.39 18.14 6.18
N GLY A 306 9.12 19.43 6.00
CA GLY A 306 10.15 20.43 5.70
C GLY A 306 11.25 20.47 6.75
N ARG A 307 10.89 20.45 8.04
CA ARG A 307 11.84 20.40 9.17
C ARG A 307 12.62 19.08 9.20
N GLU A 308 11.95 17.94 9.09
CA GLU A 308 12.58 16.62 9.06
C GLU A 308 13.58 16.47 7.91
N LEU A 309 13.24 16.98 6.74
CA LEU A 309 14.12 17.01 5.57
C LEU A 309 15.28 17.99 5.74
N ALA A 310 15.08 19.09 6.47
CA ALA A 310 16.11 20.09 6.75
C ALA A 310 17.04 19.69 7.90
N THR A 311 16.72 18.65 8.66
CA THR A 311 17.56 18.13 9.76
C THR A 311 18.99 17.91 9.27
N GLU A 312 19.93 18.60 9.92
CA GLU A 312 21.37 18.34 9.74
C GLU A 312 21.68 16.95 10.28
N ILE A 313 22.21 16.11 9.42
CA ILE A 313 22.61 14.74 9.75
C ILE A 313 24.13 14.64 9.93
N GLY A 314 24.87 15.68 9.57
CA GLY A 314 26.33 15.73 9.66
C GLY A 314 26.91 16.70 8.64
N ARG A 315 28.22 16.61 8.43
CA ARG A 315 28.98 17.51 7.55
C ARG A 315 29.96 16.71 6.68
N THR A 316 30.30 17.24 5.51
CA THR A 316 31.43 16.76 4.72
C THR A 316 32.48 17.85 4.57
N THR A 317 33.76 17.54 4.76
CA THR A 317 34.86 18.50 4.56
C THR A 317 35.40 18.51 3.14
N VAL A 318 34.90 17.62 2.28
CA VAL A 318 35.27 17.49 0.87
C VAL A 318 34.02 17.49 -0.01
N PRO A 319 34.12 17.94 -1.28
CA PRO A 319 33.03 17.75 -2.23
C PRO A 319 32.77 16.27 -2.49
N LEU A 320 31.49 15.87 -2.59
CA LEU A 320 31.09 14.50 -2.92
C LEU A 320 30.71 14.41 -4.40
N GLU A 321 31.31 13.48 -5.12
CA GLU A 321 31.06 13.28 -6.55
C GLU A 321 29.79 12.45 -6.77
N ALA A 322 28.68 13.12 -7.11
CA ALA A 322 27.39 12.49 -7.40
C ALA A 322 26.92 12.69 -8.85
N ARG A 323 27.82 13.08 -9.76
CA ARG A 323 27.49 13.19 -11.19
C ARG A 323 27.36 11.81 -11.84
N ARG A 324 26.43 11.71 -12.79
CA ARG A 324 26.09 10.47 -13.49
C ARG A 324 27.31 9.83 -14.14
N ALA A 325 28.07 10.59 -14.93
CA ALA A 325 29.16 10.02 -15.72
C ALA A 325 30.29 9.44 -14.83
N PRO A 326 30.85 10.18 -13.85
CA PRO A 326 31.85 9.62 -12.92
C PRO A 326 31.37 8.37 -12.18
N LEU A 327 30.18 8.41 -11.57
CA LEU A 327 29.59 7.27 -10.85
C LEU A 327 29.43 6.00 -11.71
N ARG A 328 29.38 6.16 -13.05
CA ARG A 328 29.11 5.05 -13.97
C ARG A 328 30.32 4.63 -14.79
N THR A 329 31.47 5.26 -14.56
CA THR A 329 32.67 5.03 -15.37
C THR A 329 33.96 4.92 -14.57
N GLY A 330 33.97 5.25 -13.27
CA GLY A 330 35.16 5.15 -12.44
C GLY A 330 34.89 5.28 -10.94
N GLU A 331 35.96 5.16 -10.16
CA GLU A 331 35.93 5.34 -8.70
C GLU A 331 35.45 6.76 -8.34
N THR A 332 34.58 6.85 -7.34
CA THR A 332 34.13 8.13 -6.78
C THR A 332 34.13 8.03 -5.27
N ASN A 333 34.49 9.12 -4.61
CA ASN A 333 34.52 9.16 -3.15
C ASN A 333 33.14 8.88 -2.53
N LEU A 334 32.05 9.33 -3.17
CA LEU A 334 30.69 9.03 -2.71
C LEU A 334 30.35 7.55 -2.87
N GLY A 335 30.66 6.95 -4.02
CA GLY A 335 30.43 5.53 -4.26
C GLY A 335 31.16 4.64 -3.25
N ASP A 336 32.42 4.99 -2.94
CA ASP A 336 33.23 4.28 -1.95
C ASP A 336 32.65 4.42 -0.54
N PHE A 337 32.26 5.64 -0.15
CA PHE A 337 31.62 5.89 1.15
C PHE A 337 30.36 5.06 1.36
N ILE A 338 29.50 4.98 0.34
CA ILE A 338 28.27 4.20 0.41
C ILE A 338 28.58 2.71 0.51
N ALA A 339 29.52 2.20 -0.31
CA ALA A 339 29.93 0.81 -0.24
C ALA A 339 30.54 0.47 1.14
N ASP A 340 31.35 1.36 1.71
CA ASP A 340 31.93 1.20 3.05
C ASP A 340 30.85 1.15 4.13
N ALA A 341 29.85 2.03 4.04
CA ALA A 341 28.72 2.04 4.97
C ALA A 341 27.90 0.74 4.89
N MET A 342 27.61 0.25 3.68
CA MET A 342 26.92 -1.02 3.46
C MET A 342 27.69 -2.20 4.05
N ARG A 343 29.00 -2.29 3.76
CA ARG A 343 29.87 -3.37 4.23
C ARG A 343 29.91 -3.41 5.75
N ALA A 344 30.11 -2.26 6.39
CA ALA A 344 30.16 -2.14 7.85
C ALA A 344 28.82 -2.51 8.49
N ARG A 345 27.70 -2.04 7.93
CA ARG A 345 26.37 -2.22 8.52
C ARG A 345 25.90 -3.67 8.55
N LEU A 346 26.31 -4.48 7.57
CA LEU A 346 25.96 -5.90 7.47
C LEU A 346 27.10 -6.84 7.86
N ASP A 347 28.25 -6.30 8.32
CA ASP A 347 29.45 -7.08 8.67
C ASP A 347 29.82 -8.09 7.55
N ALA A 348 30.02 -7.58 6.34
CA ALA A 348 30.30 -8.39 5.16
C ALA A 348 31.78 -8.33 4.75
N ASP A 349 32.26 -9.36 4.07
CA ASP A 349 33.62 -9.37 3.50
C ASP A 349 33.77 -8.26 2.46
N VAL A 350 32.77 -8.11 1.59
CA VAL A 350 32.73 -7.09 0.53
C VAL A 350 31.37 -6.40 0.44
N ALA A 351 31.33 -5.23 -0.19
CA ALA A 351 30.07 -4.60 -0.61
C ALA A 351 30.11 -4.14 -2.06
N LEU A 352 28.96 -4.18 -2.73
CA LEU A 352 28.79 -3.74 -4.12
C LEU A 352 27.55 -2.86 -4.24
N ILE A 353 27.72 -1.66 -4.79
CA ILE A 353 26.61 -0.76 -5.16
C ILE A 353 26.79 -0.26 -6.58
N ASN A 354 25.71 -0.30 -7.36
CA ASN A 354 25.72 0.20 -8.72
C ASN A 354 25.62 1.73 -8.75
N GLY A 355 26.44 2.40 -9.56
CA GLY A 355 26.42 3.85 -9.74
C GLY A 355 25.09 4.40 -10.26
N GLY A 356 24.28 3.55 -10.92
CA GLY A 356 22.91 3.89 -11.34
C GLY A 356 21.95 4.18 -10.19
N GLY A 357 22.22 3.62 -8.99
CA GLY A 357 21.44 3.81 -7.78
C GLY A 357 21.69 5.14 -7.07
N VAL A 358 22.81 5.82 -7.36
CA VAL A 358 23.15 7.15 -6.81
C VAL A 358 22.72 8.24 -7.79
N ARG A 359 22.02 9.25 -7.29
CA ARG A 359 21.29 10.26 -8.09
C ARG A 359 21.77 11.68 -7.78
N THR A 360 21.02 12.67 -8.27
CA THR A 360 21.22 14.14 -8.25
C THR A 360 22.02 14.73 -9.42
N ASP A 361 22.93 13.98 -10.03
CA ASP A 361 23.74 14.42 -11.18
C ASP A 361 24.48 15.76 -10.95
N ARG A 362 25.06 15.92 -9.75
CA ARG A 362 25.79 17.13 -9.36
C ARG A 362 26.91 16.80 -8.38
N ILE A 363 27.76 17.79 -8.09
CA ILE A 363 28.70 17.72 -6.97
C ILE A 363 27.99 18.24 -5.72
N ILE A 364 28.07 17.50 -4.61
CA ILE A 364 27.64 18.01 -3.30
C ILE A 364 28.83 18.77 -2.70
N PRO A 365 28.71 20.08 -2.44
CA PRO A 365 29.82 20.87 -1.91
C PRO A 365 30.19 20.44 -0.49
N ALA A 366 31.42 20.76 -0.08
CA ALA A 366 31.81 20.68 1.33
C ALA A 366 30.87 21.55 2.18
N GLY A 367 30.44 21.05 3.33
CA GLY A 367 29.52 21.74 4.22
C GLY A 367 28.54 20.82 4.94
N THR A 368 27.42 21.40 5.37
CA THR A 368 26.33 20.68 6.04
C THR A 368 25.66 19.70 5.07
N LEU A 369 25.43 18.47 5.55
CA LEU A 369 24.59 17.48 4.91
C LEU A 369 23.26 17.40 5.66
N THR A 370 22.16 17.41 4.91
CA THR A 370 20.81 17.30 5.45
C THR A 370 20.20 15.95 5.08
N ARG A 371 19.13 15.57 5.79
CA ARG A 371 18.33 14.39 5.42
C ARG A 371 17.85 14.46 3.97
N ARG A 372 17.40 15.65 3.52
CA ARG A 372 17.00 15.90 2.12
C ARG A 372 18.10 15.56 1.12
N GLU A 373 19.34 15.94 1.43
CA GLU A 373 20.48 15.69 0.57
C GLU A 373 20.67 14.18 0.34
N VAL A 374 20.68 13.38 1.40
CA VAL A 374 20.86 11.92 1.30
C VAL A 374 19.68 11.23 0.63
N LEU A 375 18.44 11.61 0.97
CA LEU A 375 17.26 11.05 0.31
C LEU A 375 17.19 11.45 -1.17
N GLY A 376 17.72 12.62 -1.55
CA GLY A 376 17.88 13.02 -2.95
C GLY A 376 18.95 12.20 -3.68
N LEU A 377 20.05 11.85 -3.02
CA LEU A 377 21.10 10.97 -3.55
C LEU A 377 20.59 9.53 -3.74
N LEU A 378 19.73 9.06 -2.86
CA LEU A 378 19.26 7.67 -2.80
C LEU A 378 17.72 7.62 -2.76
N PRO A 379 17.03 8.01 -3.85
CA PRO A 379 15.58 8.21 -3.85
C PRO A 379 14.77 6.92 -3.96
N PHE A 380 15.43 5.78 -4.17
CA PHE A 380 14.77 4.48 -4.29
C PHE A 380 14.59 3.84 -2.92
N THR A 381 13.54 3.06 -2.75
CA THR A 381 13.26 2.28 -1.53
C THR A 381 14.09 0.98 -1.46
N ASN A 382 15.23 0.94 -2.14
CA ASN A 382 16.10 -0.23 -2.17
C ASN A 382 16.64 -0.56 -0.78
N VAL A 383 16.73 -1.85 -0.49
CA VAL A 383 17.30 -2.39 0.74
C VAL A 383 18.64 -3.06 0.45
N VAL A 384 19.45 -3.25 1.49
CA VAL A 384 20.73 -3.96 1.38
C VAL A 384 20.58 -5.36 1.93
N VAL A 385 20.89 -6.34 1.09
CA VAL A 385 20.88 -7.76 1.42
C VAL A 385 22.29 -8.27 1.65
N LYS A 386 22.42 -9.37 2.40
CA LYS A 386 23.69 -10.08 2.59
C LYS A 386 23.63 -11.42 1.89
N LEU A 387 24.53 -11.67 0.96
CA LEU A 387 24.61 -12.93 0.21
C LEU A 387 25.91 -13.67 0.55
N ALA A 388 25.87 -15.01 0.57
CA ALA A 388 27.04 -15.85 0.45
C ALA A 388 27.23 -16.23 -1.03
N VAL A 389 28.37 -15.82 -1.62
CA VAL A 389 28.69 -16.00 -3.04
C VAL A 389 30.11 -16.54 -3.22
N SER A 390 30.34 -17.37 -4.24
CA SER A 390 31.69 -17.84 -4.55
C SER A 390 32.53 -16.73 -5.20
N GLY A 391 33.85 -16.79 -5.07
CA GLY A 391 34.75 -15.85 -5.73
C GLY A 391 34.57 -15.82 -7.25
N ALA A 392 34.28 -16.96 -7.88
CA ALA A 392 33.97 -17.01 -9.31
C ALA A 392 32.75 -16.14 -9.68
N ARG A 393 31.66 -16.22 -8.89
CA ARG A 393 30.45 -15.40 -9.11
C ARG A 393 30.68 -13.93 -8.80
N LEU A 394 31.47 -13.63 -7.78
CA LEU A 394 31.87 -12.26 -7.47
C LEU A 394 32.67 -11.64 -8.63
N ARG A 395 33.63 -12.39 -9.21
CA ARG A 395 34.39 -11.94 -10.40
C ARG A 395 33.47 -11.70 -11.60
N GLU A 396 32.54 -12.62 -11.83
CA GLU A 396 31.55 -12.48 -12.92
C GLU A 396 30.66 -11.25 -12.75
N ALA A 397 30.20 -10.97 -11.53
CA ALA A 397 29.42 -9.76 -11.23
C ALA A 397 30.21 -8.47 -11.53
N LEU A 398 31.51 -8.43 -11.19
CA LEU A 398 32.39 -7.30 -11.50
C LEU A 398 32.59 -7.14 -13.01
N GLU A 399 32.78 -8.23 -13.75
CA GLU A 399 32.81 -8.21 -15.23
C GLU A 399 31.50 -7.66 -15.83
N GLN A 400 30.36 -8.12 -15.33
CA GLN A 400 29.04 -7.67 -15.78
C GLN A 400 28.84 -6.18 -15.49
N GLY A 401 29.28 -5.68 -14.33
CA GLY A 401 29.22 -4.27 -13.98
C GLY A 401 30.04 -3.37 -14.92
N LEU A 402 31.13 -3.89 -15.48
CA LEU A 402 31.96 -3.17 -16.45
C LEU A 402 31.44 -3.27 -17.90
N SER A 403 30.40 -4.06 -18.18
CA SER A 403 29.98 -4.40 -19.56
C SER A 403 29.41 -3.25 -20.40
N ARG A 404 29.03 -2.14 -19.76
CA ARG A 404 28.32 -1.00 -20.40
C ARG A 404 28.96 0.36 -20.14
N LEU A 405 30.26 0.40 -19.84
CA LEU A 405 31.02 1.62 -19.52
C LEU A 405 30.84 2.71 -20.59
N GLU A 406 30.92 2.34 -21.86
CA GLU A 406 30.86 3.26 -23.01
C GLU A 406 29.52 3.95 -23.16
N ARG A 407 28.46 3.42 -22.52
CA ARG A 407 27.11 3.98 -22.55
C ARG A 407 26.72 4.60 -21.21
N GLU A 408 27.67 4.72 -20.28
CA GLU A 408 27.42 5.11 -18.88
C GLU A 408 26.26 4.29 -18.30
N GLY A 409 26.36 2.96 -18.44
CA GLY A 409 25.40 2.02 -17.89
C GLY A 409 25.32 2.12 -16.37
N GLY A 410 24.12 1.94 -15.81
CA GLY A 410 23.92 2.03 -14.35
C GLY A 410 24.68 0.97 -13.55
N GLY A 411 25.06 -0.13 -14.17
CA GLY A 411 25.63 -1.32 -13.53
C GLY A 411 27.09 -1.21 -13.08
N PHE A 412 27.79 -0.10 -13.31
CA PHE A 412 29.16 0.07 -12.79
C PHE A 412 29.15 -0.05 -11.26
N LEU A 413 29.93 -0.98 -10.71
CA LEU A 413 29.90 -1.31 -9.29
C LEU A 413 30.99 -0.57 -8.53
N HIS A 414 30.58 0.31 -7.62
CA HIS A 414 31.44 0.77 -6.52
C HIS A 414 31.56 -0.32 -5.47
N VAL A 415 32.72 -0.39 -4.82
CA VAL A 415 33.10 -1.55 -4.01
C VAL A 415 33.70 -1.16 -2.66
N SER A 416 33.60 -2.07 -1.70
CA SER A 416 34.31 -2.01 -0.42
C SER A 416 34.82 -3.40 -0.04
N GLY A 417 35.93 -3.49 0.68
CA GLY A 417 36.56 -4.74 1.12
C GLY A 417 37.34 -5.50 0.04
N LEU A 418 37.37 -4.97 -1.18
CA LEU A 418 38.10 -5.52 -2.32
C LEU A 418 38.79 -4.43 -3.13
N ARG A 419 39.80 -4.82 -3.91
CA ARG A 419 40.43 -4.01 -4.96
C ARG A 419 40.24 -4.70 -6.32
N LEU A 420 39.92 -3.92 -7.34
CA LEU A 420 39.67 -4.36 -8.71
C LEU A 420 40.62 -3.61 -9.66
N ALA A 421 41.39 -4.35 -10.44
CA ALA A 421 42.09 -3.83 -11.62
C ALA A 421 41.33 -4.24 -12.88
N TYR A 422 41.08 -3.27 -13.77
CA TYR A 422 40.34 -3.53 -15.02
C TYR A 422 40.90 -2.72 -16.20
N ASP A 423 40.65 -3.19 -17.42
CA ASP A 423 40.97 -2.46 -18.66
C ASP A 423 39.69 -2.27 -19.49
N PRO A 424 39.17 -1.03 -19.60
CA PRO A 424 37.94 -0.75 -20.34
C PRO A 424 38.08 -0.95 -21.86
N ARG A 425 39.32 -1.00 -22.39
CA ARG A 425 39.59 -1.20 -23.83
C ARG A 425 39.40 -2.65 -24.25
N LEU A 426 39.38 -3.59 -23.31
CA LEU A 426 39.11 -4.99 -23.59
C LEU A 426 37.61 -5.21 -23.86
N PRO A 427 37.25 -6.25 -24.65
CA PRO A 427 35.86 -6.62 -24.87
C PRO A 427 35.13 -6.88 -23.55
N ALA A 428 33.84 -6.51 -23.49
CA ALA A 428 32.99 -6.80 -22.33
C ALA A 428 33.04 -8.31 -21.96
N GLY A 429 33.12 -8.60 -20.67
CA GLY A 429 33.33 -9.96 -20.14
C GLY A 429 34.79 -10.40 -20.05
N ARG A 430 35.74 -9.56 -20.48
CA ARG A 430 37.19 -9.78 -20.34
C ARG A 430 37.92 -8.54 -19.78
N ARG A 431 37.20 -7.66 -19.07
CA ARG A 431 37.74 -6.38 -18.59
C ARG A 431 38.44 -6.50 -17.26
N VAL A 432 38.13 -7.49 -16.43
CA VAL A 432 38.74 -7.69 -15.11
C VAL A 432 40.12 -8.32 -15.26
N LEU A 433 41.16 -7.56 -14.90
CA LEU A 433 42.55 -8.01 -14.91
C LEU A 433 42.91 -8.75 -13.61
N GLY A 434 42.38 -8.30 -12.48
CA GLY A 434 42.65 -8.88 -11.16
C GLY A 434 41.70 -8.36 -10.09
N VAL A 435 41.42 -9.21 -9.11
CA VAL A 435 40.61 -8.87 -7.94
C VAL A 435 41.33 -9.35 -6.70
N GLU A 436 41.42 -8.49 -5.69
CA GLU A 436 41.97 -8.81 -4.38
C GLU A 436 40.90 -8.57 -3.32
N VAL A 437 40.75 -9.49 -2.37
CA VAL A 437 39.82 -9.36 -1.23
C VAL A 437 40.65 -9.49 0.04
N GLY A 438 40.57 -8.49 0.93
CA GLY A 438 41.38 -8.46 2.15
C GLY A 438 42.90 -8.53 1.92
N GLY A 439 43.38 -8.02 0.77
CA GLY A 439 44.80 -8.00 0.42
C GLY A 439 45.36 -9.30 -0.18
N ALA A 440 44.51 -10.31 -0.41
CA ALA A 440 44.89 -11.55 -1.09
C ALA A 440 44.18 -11.66 -2.45
N PRO A 441 44.78 -12.30 -3.47
CA PRO A 441 44.09 -12.61 -4.73
C PRO A 441 42.77 -13.35 -4.48
N LEU A 442 41.74 -12.98 -5.24
CA LEU A 442 40.42 -13.60 -5.16
C LEU A 442 40.50 -15.09 -5.49
N ASP A 443 40.25 -15.94 -4.50
CA ASP A 443 40.08 -17.38 -4.71
C ASP A 443 38.69 -17.67 -5.32
N PRO A 444 38.60 -18.29 -6.51
CA PRO A 444 37.34 -18.55 -7.19
C PRO A 444 36.43 -19.57 -6.47
N ALA A 445 37.00 -20.49 -5.69
CA ALA A 445 36.27 -21.54 -4.99
C ALA A 445 35.84 -21.12 -3.57
N LYS A 446 36.54 -20.14 -2.96
CA LYS A 446 36.18 -19.60 -1.65
C LYS A 446 34.82 -18.89 -1.70
N THR A 447 34.03 -19.04 -0.63
CA THR A 447 32.79 -18.29 -0.41
C THR A 447 33.08 -17.02 0.36
N TYR A 448 32.47 -15.92 -0.07
CA TYR A 448 32.54 -14.59 0.54
C TYR A 448 31.12 -14.11 0.87
N THR A 449 31.02 -13.31 1.92
CA THR A 449 29.81 -12.56 2.23
C THR A 449 29.82 -11.21 1.54
N ALA A 450 28.75 -10.90 0.80
CA ALA A 450 28.61 -9.67 0.04
C ALA A 450 27.38 -8.88 0.51
N ALA A 451 27.57 -7.63 0.92
CA ALA A 451 26.50 -6.66 1.11
C ALA A 451 26.15 -6.02 -0.24
N VAL A 452 24.92 -6.19 -0.70
CA VAL A 452 24.51 -5.80 -2.05
C VAL A 452 23.15 -5.12 -2.01
N VAL A 453 22.94 -4.13 -2.86
CA VAL A 453 21.59 -3.57 -3.07
C VAL A 453 20.68 -4.64 -3.68
N ASP A 454 19.47 -4.79 -3.18
CA ASP A 454 18.51 -5.82 -3.60
C ASP A 454 18.21 -5.80 -5.11
N TRP A 455 18.15 -4.62 -5.73
CA TRP A 455 18.07 -4.46 -7.19
C TRP A 455 19.17 -5.25 -7.92
N ILE A 456 20.41 -5.15 -7.45
CA ILE A 456 21.57 -5.83 -8.03
C ILE A 456 21.58 -7.32 -7.66
N ALA A 457 21.19 -7.68 -6.44
CA ALA A 457 21.03 -9.08 -6.04
C ALA A 457 20.02 -9.83 -6.94
N ARG A 458 18.95 -9.17 -7.39
CA ARG A 458 17.96 -9.70 -8.35
C ARG A 458 18.40 -9.61 -9.82
N GLY A 459 19.62 -9.20 -10.11
CA GLY A 459 20.17 -9.12 -11.46
C GLY A 459 19.86 -7.82 -12.22
N GLY A 460 19.54 -6.75 -11.50
CA GLY A 460 19.39 -5.42 -12.05
C GLY A 460 20.63 -4.95 -12.80
N ASP A 461 20.44 -4.02 -13.75
CA ASP A 461 21.50 -3.48 -14.63
C ASP A 461 22.30 -4.53 -15.45
N GLY A 462 21.85 -5.78 -15.47
CA GLY A 462 22.53 -6.89 -16.16
C GLY A 462 23.53 -7.66 -15.30
N VAL A 463 23.58 -7.40 -13.99
CA VAL A 463 24.47 -8.09 -13.03
C VAL A 463 23.82 -9.39 -12.52
N THR A 464 23.58 -10.34 -13.42
CA THR A 464 22.84 -11.58 -13.11
C THR A 464 23.59 -12.57 -12.24
N ALA A 465 24.92 -12.47 -12.14
CA ALA A 465 25.77 -13.44 -11.45
C ALA A 465 25.47 -13.63 -9.95
N LEU A 466 24.75 -12.68 -9.33
CA LEU A 466 24.42 -12.70 -7.90
C LEU A 466 23.07 -13.32 -7.57
N ARG A 467 22.20 -13.61 -8.56
CA ARG A 467 20.84 -14.14 -8.34
C ARG A 467 20.80 -15.46 -7.59
N GLU A 468 21.81 -16.29 -7.79
CA GLU A 468 21.92 -17.63 -7.20
C GLU A 468 22.70 -17.62 -5.87
N GLY A 469 23.11 -16.45 -5.39
CA GLY A 469 23.78 -16.31 -4.10
C GLY A 469 22.87 -16.76 -2.96
N ARG A 470 23.42 -17.51 -2.00
CA ARG A 470 22.65 -17.94 -0.83
C ARG A 470 22.38 -16.73 0.06
N VAL A 471 21.10 -16.39 0.25
CA VAL A 471 20.68 -15.25 1.08
C VAL A 471 20.96 -15.53 2.55
N LEU A 472 21.69 -14.63 3.20
CA LEU A 472 21.98 -14.63 4.65
C LEU A 472 21.17 -13.56 5.39
N VAL A 473 20.90 -12.43 4.72
CA VAL A 473 19.95 -11.39 5.15
C VAL A 473 19.12 -11.05 3.91
N ASP A 474 17.82 -11.29 3.98
CA ASP A 474 16.88 -11.05 2.88
C ASP A 474 16.41 -9.59 2.82
N ALA A 475 15.61 -9.26 1.82
CA ALA A 475 15.09 -7.92 1.62
C ALA A 475 14.06 -7.48 2.69
N VAL A 476 13.43 -8.44 3.38
CA VAL A 476 12.47 -8.15 4.46
C VAL A 476 13.22 -7.72 5.72
N SER A 477 14.37 -8.34 5.98
CA SER A 477 15.21 -8.10 7.16
C SER A 477 16.32 -7.06 6.90
N GLY A 478 16.60 -6.77 5.63
CA GLY A 478 17.67 -5.88 5.19
C GLY A 478 17.36 -4.41 5.45
N PRO A 479 18.33 -3.61 5.94
CA PRO A 479 18.12 -2.18 6.14
C PRO A 479 18.00 -1.43 4.81
N GLN A 480 17.17 -0.39 4.77
CA GLN A 480 17.05 0.51 3.62
C GLN A 480 18.39 1.22 3.37
N LEU A 481 18.85 1.26 2.12
CA LEU A 481 20.16 1.84 1.77
C LEU A 481 20.30 3.30 2.22
N SER A 482 19.26 4.11 2.04
CA SER A 482 19.24 5.51 2.48
C SER A 482 19.41 5.63 4.01
N ASP A 483 18.78 4.75 4.79
CA ASP A 483 18.90 4.74 6.24
C ASP A 483 20.33 4.35 6.68
N ILE A 484 20.97 3.39 6.00
CA ILE A 484 22.38 3.05 6.26
C ILE A 484 23.28 4.28 6.08
N VAL A 485 23.09 5.02 4.98
CA VAL A 485 23.92 6.19 4.67
C VAL A 485 23.62 7.34 5.62
N LEU A 486 22.35 7.58 5.97
CA LEU A 486 21.94 8.54 6.99
C LEU A 486 22.60 8.23 8.34
N GLU A 487 22.49 6.98 8.82
CA GLU A 487 23.09 6.51 10.06
C GLU A 487 24.62 6.68 10.02
N ALA A 488 25.25 6.26 8.93
CA ALA A 488 26.70 6.29 8.77
C ALA A 488 27.29 7.71 8.71
N ILE A 489 26.52 8.71 8.27
CA ILE A 489 26.89 10.13 8.35
C ILE A 489 26.64 10.64 9.78
N THR A 490 25.47 10.34 10.35
CA THR A 490 25.06 10.78 11.70
C THR A 490 26.03 10.32 12.78
N VAL A 491 26.40 9.04 12.76
CA VAL A 491 27.33 8.47 13.74
C VAL A 491 28.73 9.08 13.63
N ARG A 492 29.18 9.40 12.41
CA ARG A 492 30.50 10.01 12.21
C ARG A 492 30.50 11.52 12.50
N GLY A 493 29.35 12.19 12.35
CA GLY A 493 29.19 13.63 12.46
C GLY A 493 29.85 14.41 11.32
N THR A 494 31.12 14.14 11.03
CA THR A 494 31.87 14.71 9.90
C THR A 494 32.49 13.60 9.06
N ILE A 495 32.33 13.67 7.74
CA ILE A 495 32.91 12.73 6.77
C ILE A 495 33.90 13.45 5.84
N ALA A 496 34.89 12.70 5.35
CA ALA A 496 35.85 13.20 4.37
C ALA A 496 36.24 12.06 3.40
N PRO A 497 35.28 11.44 2.69
CA PRO A 497 35.57 10.29 1.87
C PRO A 497 36.50 10.68 0.71
N ALA A 498 37.41 9.78 0.39
CA ALA A 498 38.40 9.95 -0.66
C ALA A 498 38.47 8.66 -1.49
N VAL A 499 38.87 8.82 -2.74
CA VAL A 499 39.26 7.73 -3.63
C VAL A 499 40.57 7.13 -3.12
N ASP A 500 40.64 5.81 -2.99
CA ASP A 500 41.83 5.09 -2.50
C ASP A 500 42.44 4.12 -3.54
N GLY A 501 41.92 4.17 -4.77
CA GLY A 501 42.40 3.39 -5.90
C GLY A 501 41.95 1.92 -5.82
N ARG A 502 40.88 1.62 -5.08
CA ARG A 502 40.27 0.28 -5.05
C ARG A 502 39.67 -0.11 -6.39
N LEU A 503 39.40 0.84 -7.28
CA LEU A 503 39.02 0.60 -8.67
C LEU A 503 40.07 1.22 -9.61
N ARG A 504 41.00 0.38 -10.06
CA ARG A 504 42.11 0.80 -10.92
C ARG A 504 41.81 0.53 -12.39
N ASP A 505 41.59 1.62 -13.15
CA ASP A 505 41.54 1.62 -14.62
C ASP A 505 42.97 1.57 -15.19
N ALA A 506 43.35 0.46 -15.83
CA ALA A 506 44.67 0.27 -16.42
C ALA A 506 44.92 1.10 -17.68
N ALA A 507 43.90 1.76 -18.23
CA ALA A 507 44.04 2.66 -19.37
C ALA A 507 44.38 4.11 -18.94
N ARG A 508 44.41 4.41 -17.65
CA ARG A 508 44.65 5.76 -17.10
C ARG A 508 45.95 5.87 -16.30
#